data_AF-D5QFL1-F1
#
_entry.id   AF-D5QFL1-F1
#
_cell.length_a   1.000
_cell.length_b   1.000
_cell.length_c   1.000
_cell.angle_alpha   90.00
_cell.angle_beta   90.00
_cell.angle_gamma   90.00
#
_symmetry.space_group_name_H-M   'P 1'
#
loop_
_entity.id
_entity.type
_entity.pdbx_description
1 polymer ?
#
loop_
_entity_poly.entity_id
_entity_poly.type
_entity_poly.pdbx_seq_one_letter_code
_entity_poly.pdbx_strand_id
1 'polypeptide(L)'
;MRYVSWTIMALLLVGLAVLPRNIIAATAPASIDIARDLPAALQSCYAGHGTCVLSLGGRTVHLAHGILINPLRVTLQDGRIDASDLPAGDAAITVSTDSETTPDYGTFVHYIKGIRLIGNENVDGIVFNSVHHNNILAAAMTLESMSISGFRRAITFANHSYGFGLSHIQIFNNKVGIYTVNGAEDAGERMTFVDVGVFNNQLGIDDEGGFEMDWLGGHWDYNSKTAILSALVEFDGHIETGPSDQPVIELRALPNMVAAQLFMTPGSFVMVNGYNGKPTADAWISSHSEYNIVQFPFNTWGVTGKMGVMQGPGKVIGSAIGTFIPH
;
A
#
# COMPACT_ATOMS: atom_id res chain seq x y z
N MET A 1 -77.10 38.22 42.23
CA MET A 1 -76.06 37.31 42.72
C MET A 1 -74.75 37.69 42.04
N ARG A 2 -73.75 38.05 42.86
CA ARG A 2 -72.29 37.95 42.69
C ARG A 2 -71.55 38.76 41.58
N TYR A 3 -70.89 39.84 42.07
CA TYR A 3 -69.61 40.51 41.73
C TYR A 3 -69.45 41.15 40.30
N VAL A 4 -69.22 42.46 40.08
CA VAL A 4 -68.21 43.46 40.59
C VAL A 4 -66.79 43.01 40.18
N SER A 5 -65.88 43.71 39.47
CA SER A 5 -65.66 45.13 39.14
C SER A 5 -64.35 45.28 38.31
N TRP A 6 -64.30 46.22 37.34
CA TRP A 6 -63.15 47.10 36.92
C TRP A 6 -61.90 46.40 36.30
N THR A 7 -60.99 46.94 35.46
CA THR A 7 -60.37 48.28 35.25
C THR A 7 -59.41 48.11 34.01
N ILE A 8 -59.41 48.96 32.97
CA ILE A 8 -58.46 50.07 32.64
C ILE A 8 -57.17 49.75 31.79
N MET A 9 -56.92 50.66 30.81
CA MET A 9 -55.69 51.12 30.11
C MET A 9 -55.01 50.22 29.04
N ALA A 10 -54.84 50.66 27.78
CA ALA A 10 -54.07 51.80 27.20
C ALA A 10 -52.56 51.47 27.05
N LEU A 11 -52.06 51.32 25.80
CA LEU A 11 -51.32 52.32 25.00
C LEU A 11 -49.81 52.36 25.35
N LEU A 12 -48.91 52.05 24.40
CA LEU A 12 -47.95 53.03 23.83
C LEU A 12 -47.02 52.42 22.76
N LEU A 13 -46.58 53.33 21.89
CA LEU A 13 -45.72 53.23 20.71
C LEU A 13 -44.20 53.22 21.01
N VAL A 14 -43.45 52.98 19.92
CA VAL A 14 -42.18 53.62 19.46
C VAL A 14 -40.92 52.74 19.53
N GLY A 15 -40.19 52.67 18.41
CA GLY A 15 -38.72 52.50 18.46
C GLY A 15 -38.06 51.87 17.24
N LEU A 16 -37.95 52.60 16.11
CA LEU A 16 -37.01 52.27 15.03
C LEU A 16 -35.60 52.77 15.42
N ALA A 17 -34.66 51.85 15.62
CA ALA A 17 -33.23 52.15 15.73
C ALA A 17 -32.47 51.46 14.58
N VAL A 18 -31.89 52.27 13.71
CA VAL A 18 -30.95 51.84 12.66
C VAL A 18 -29.56 51.73 13.29
N LEU A 19 -29.03 50.50 13.38
CA LEU A 19 -27.64 50.24 13.75
C LEU A 19 -26.75 50.27 12.50
N PRO A 20 -25.56 50.90 12.53
CA PRO A 20 -24.60 50.82 11.45
C PRO A 20 -23.96 49.42 11.42
N ARG A 21 -24.20 48.67 10.34
CA ARG A 21 -23.47 47.43 10.01
C ARG A 21 -22.05 47.79 9.57
N ASN A 22 -21.14 47.98 10.53
CA ASN A 22 -19.72 47.73 10.28
C ASN A 22 -19.46 46.24 10.45
N ILE A 23 -19.86 45.46 9.45
CA ILE A 23 -19.39 44.08 9.31
C ILE A 23 -17.97 44.19 8.77
N ILE A 24 -16.99 44.11 9.66
CA ILE A 24 -15.64 43.71 9.30
C ILE A 24 -15.81 42.30 8.73
N ALA A 25 -15.73 42.18 7.41
CA ALA A 25 -15.67 40.88 6.76
C ALA A 25 -14.43 40.19 7.33
N ALA A 26 -14.64 39.20 8.19
CA ALA A 26 -13.61 38.24 8.55
C ALA A 26 -13.17 37.62 7.23
N THR A 27 -11.99 38.02 6.75
CA THR A 27 -11.33 37.39 5.63
C THR A 27 -11.21 35.92 5.99
N ALA A 28 -11.94 35.05 5.30
CA ALA A 28 -11.71 33.62 5.36
C ALA A 28 -10.20 33.39 5.14
N PRO A 29 -9.56 32.49 5.90
CA PRO A 29 -8.17 32.16 5.64
C PRO A 29 -8.07 31.80 4.15
N ALA A 30 -7.09 32.40 3.45
CA ALA A 30 -6.84 32.08 2.06
C ALA A 30 -6.75 30.56 1.96
N SER A 31 -7.61 29.95 1.14
CA SER A 31 -7.58 28.51 0.89
C SER A 31 -6.18 28.16 0.44
N ILE A 32 -5.43 27.40 1.24
CA ILE A 32 -4.12 26.91 0.84
C ILE A 32 -4.34 26.13 -0.44
N ASP A 33 -3.65 26.53 -1.50
CA ASP A 33 -3.59 25.71 -2.69
C ASP A 33 -2.73 24.48 -2.37
N ILE A 34 -3.39 23.40 -1.94
CA ILE A 34 -2.76 22.16 -1.47
C ILE A 34 -1.79 21.60 -2.53
N ALA A 35 -2.14 21.72 -3.82
CA ALA A 35 -1.28 21.19 -4.87
C ALA A 35 -0.04 22.05 -5.11
N ARG A 36 -0.07 23.34 -4.72
CA ARG A 36 1.07 24.24 -4.82
C ARG A 36 2.04 24.06 -3.65
N ASP A 37 1.54 23.73 -2.47
CA ASP A 37 2.35 23.61 -1.25
C ASP A 37 1.78 22.54 -0.31
N LEU A 38 1.90 21.27 -0.74
CA LEU A 38 1.48 20.12 0.06
C LEU A 38 2.19 20.04 1.43
N PRO A 39 3.51 20.33 1.55
CA PRO A 39 4.17 20.40 2.85
C PRO A 39 3.52 21.41 3.81
N ALA A 40 3.20 22.62 3.35
CA ALA A 40 2.52 23.61 4.20
C ALA A 40 1.10 23.17 4.56
N ALA A 41 0.37 22.52 3.66
CA ALA A 41 -0.96 21.97 3.93
C ALA A 41 -0.92 20.87 5.01
N LEU A 42 0.08 19.97 4.93
CA LEU A 42 0.33 18.95 5.95
C LEU A 42 0.68 19.58 7.30
N GLN A 43 1.58 20.57 7.32
CA GLN A 43 1.94 21.27 8.54
C GLN A 43 0.72 21.96 9.19
N SER A 44 -0.14 22.58 8.37
CA SER A 44 -1.39 23.17 8.86
C SER A 44 -2.35 22.12 9.41
N CYS A 45 -2.38 20.92 8.82
CA CYS A 45 -3.18 19.81 9.35
C CYS A 45 -2.69 19.38 10.73
N TYR A 46 -1.37 19.21 10.89
CA TYR A 46 -0.77 18.80 12.16
C TYR A 46 -0.83 19.87 13.25
N ALA A 47 -0.90 21.15 12.87
CA ALA A 47 -1.16 22.22 13.83
C ALA A 47 -2.61 22.24 14.35
N GLY A 48 -3.54 21.62 13.61
CA GLY A 48 -4.92 21.44 14.03
C GLY A 48 -5.07 20.31 15.04
N HIS A 49 -6.16 20.33 15.83
CA HIS A 49 -6.44 19.28 16.81
C HIS A 49 -7.24 18.09 16.25
N GLY A 50 -7.57 18.09 14.95
CA GLY A 50 -8.47 17.11 14.31
C GLY A 50 -7.83 16.33 13.17
N THR A 51 -8.65 15.55 12.46
CA THR A 51 -8.27 14.87 11.21
C THR A 51 -8.42 15.83 10.02
N CYS A 52 -7.72 15.58 8.92
CA CYS A 52 -7.79 16.38 7.71
C CYS A 52 -7.90 15.52 6.45
N VAL A 53 -8.58 16.08 5.45
CA VAL A 53 -8.64 15.53 4.10
C VAL A 53 -7.96 16.53 3.17
N LEU A 54 -6.88 16.10 2.55
CA LEU A 54 -6.11 16.86 1.58
C LEU A 54 -6.37 16.28 0.20
N SER A 55 -7.11 17.01 -0.64
CA SER A 55 -7.33 16.65 -2.03
C SER A 55 -6.46 17.49 -2.95
N LEU A 56 -5.73 16.85 -3.86
CA LEU A 56 -4.95 17.55 -4.88
C LEU A 56 -5.83 18.02 -6.06
N GLY A 57 -7.05 17.49 -6.17
CA GLY A 57 -8.04 17.87 -7.19
C GLY A 57 -7.59 17.52 -8.61
N GLY A 58 -6.98 16.35 -8.78
CA GLY A 58 -6.41 15.88 -10.05
C GLY A 58 -5.11 16.58 -10.48
N ARG A 59 -4.58 17.49 -9.66
CA ARG A 59 -3.38 18.29 -10.00
C ARG A 59 -2.09 17.57 -9.62
N THR A 60 -0.99 18.09 -10.15
CA THR A 60 0.36 17.58 -9.88
C THR A 60 1.05 18.42 -8.81
N VAL A 61 1.62 17.74 -7.81
CA VAL A 61 2.54 18.30 -6.82
C VAL A 61 3.95 17.85 -7.18
N HIS A 62 4.90 18.78 -7.20
CA HIS A 62 6.32 18.46 -7.32
C HIS A 62 6.96 18.51 -5.93
N LEU A 63 7.59 17.42 -5.51
CA LEU A 63 8.26 17.35 -4.22
C LEU A 63 9.72 17.79 -4.36
N ALA A 64 10.10 18.82 -3.59
CA ALA A 64 11.50 19.18 -3.38
C ALA A 64 12.14 18.38 -2.23
N HIS A 65 11.31 17.87 -1.32
CA HIS A 65 11.68 17.01 -0.19
C HIS A 65 10.57 15.97 0.04
N GLY A 66 10.93 14.83 0.63
CA GLY A 66 9.95 13.83 1.06
C GLY A 66 8.94 14.39 2.07
N ILE A 67 7.73 13.84 2.09
CA ILE A 67 6.67 14.24 3.02
C ILE A 67 6.40 13.16 4.07
N LEU A 68 6.04 13.60 5.27
CA LEU A 68 5.59 12.74 6.36
C LEU A 68 4.06 12.74 6.42
N ILE A 69 3.48 11.56 6.39
CA ILE A 69 2.04 11.32 6.56
C ILE A 69 1.82 10.59 7.88
N ASN A 70 1.11 11.25 8.81
CA ASN A 70 0.61 10.58 10.00
C ASN A 70 -0.72 9.87 9.68
N PRO A 71 -0.76 8.53 9.74
CA PRO A 71 -1.94 7.75 9.36
C PRO A 71 -3.14 7.96 10.31
N LEU A 72 -2.96 8.58 11.47
CA LEU A 72 -4.04 8.93 12.41
C LEU A 72 -4.69 10.28 12.12
N ARG A 73 -4.14 11.06 11.17
CA ARG A 73 -4.53 12.46 10.96
C ARG A 73 -4.93 12.74 9.52
N VAL A 74 -4.25 12.15 8.55
CA VAL A 74 -4.30 12.64 7.16
C VAL A 74 -4.92 11.62 6.23
N THR A 75 -5.96 12.04 5.53
CA THR A 75 -6.37 11.45 4.26
C THR A 75 -5.80 12.28 3.11
N LEU A 76 -5.10 11.64 2.18
CA LEU A 76 -4.51 12.29 1.00
C LEU A 76 -5.10 11.69 -0.27
N GLN A 77 -5.65 12.52 -1.17
CA GLN A 77 -6.38 11.98 -2.30
C GLN A 77 -6.31 12.77 -3.61
N ASP A 78 -6.63 12.07 -4.69
CA ASP A 78 -7.00 12.60 -6.01
C ASP A 78 -5.95 13.53 -6.64
N GLY A 79 -4.92 12.94 -7.26
CA GLY A 79 -3.96 13.70 -8.07
C GLY A 79 -2.66 12.97 -8.36
N ARG A 80 -1.62 13.76 -8.67
CA ARG A 80 -0.28 13.26 -8.99
C ARG A 80 0.74 13.84 -8.03
N ILE A 81 1.65 12.99 -7.57
CA ILE A 81 2.83 13.39 -6.80
C ILE A 81 4.06 13.00 -7.62
N ASP A 82 4.84 14.01 -7.96
CA ASP A 82 6.07 13.87 -8.72
C ASP A 82 7.26 14.06 -7.78
N ALA A 83 7.97 12.97 -7.53
CA ALA A 83 9.16 12.90 -6.70
C ALA A 83 10.44 12.79 -7.53
N SER A 84 10.39 13.11 -8.83
CA SER A 84 11.53 12.98 -9.74
C SER A 84 12.75 13.82 -9.34
N ASP A 85 12.52 14.90 -8.59
CA ASP A 85 13.57 15.86 -8.21
C ASP A 85 14.17 15.56 -6.82
N LEU A 86 13.68 14.52 -6.13
CA LEU A 86 14.23 14.12 -4.83
C LEU A 86 15.63 13.50 -4.98
N PRO A 87 16.53 13.73 -4.00
CA PRO A 87 17.86 13.14 -4.02
C PRO A 87 17.81 11.63 -3.81
N ALA A 88 18.81 10.93 -4.33
CA ALA A 88 18.89 9.48 -4.23
C ALA A 88 18.86 9.00 -2.77
N GLY A 89 18.06 7.97 -2.51
CA GLY A 89 17.88 7.38 -1.18
C GLY A 89 16.75 7.99 -0.34
N ASP A 90 16.23 9.17 -0.71
CA ASP A 90 15.07 9.76 -0.03
C ASP A 90 13.78 8.99 -0.37
N ALA A 91 12.82 9.02 0.56
CA ALA A 91 11.46 8.53 0.33
C ALA A 91 10.54 9.70 -0.10
N ALA A 92 9.68 9.46 -1.09
CA ALA A 92 8.68 10.45 -1.48
C ALA A 92 7.63 10.65 -0.38
N ILE A 93 7.15 9.55 0.21
CA ILE A 93 6.19 9.54 1.30
C ILE A 93 6.70 8.61 2.39
N THR A 94 6.84 9.12 3.61
CA THR A 94 7.00 8.31 4.81
C THR A 94 5.68 8.30 5.56
N VAL A 95 5.13 7.12 5.82
CA VAL A 95 3.95 6.93 6.67
C VAL A 95 4.44 6.49 8.04
N SER A 96 4.10 7.28 9.06
CA SER A 96 4.58 7.07 10.43
C SER A 96 3.65 7.69 11.45
N THR A 97 3.45 6.97 12.56
CA THR A 97 2.77 7.49 13.75
C THR A 97 3.73 8.11 14.75
N ASP A 98 5.01 8.28 14.43
CA ASP A 98 6.01 8.74 15.41
C ASP A 98 5.72 10.13 16.02
N SER A 99 4.96 10.96 15.31
CA SER A 99 4.52 12.26 15.82
C SER A 99 3.40 12.18 16.87
N GLU A 100 2.76 11.02 17.06
CA GLU A 100 1.60 10.88 17.95
C GLU A 100 1.41 9.45 18.49
N THR A 101 1.28 9.32 19.80
CA THR A 101 0.94 8.04 20.46
C THR A 101 -0.57 7.90 20.63
N THR A 102 -1.15 6.82 20.09
CA THR A 102 -2.52 6.41 20.39
C THR A 102 -2.53 5.06 21.12
N PRO A 103 -3.26 4.91 22.23
CA PRO A 103 -3.30 3.67 23.01
C PRO A 103 -4.27 2.62 22.46
N ASP A 104 -5.04 2.91 21.40
CA ASP A 104 -6.13 2.04 20.91
C ASP A 104 -5.99 1.69 19.42
N TYR A 105 -6.28 0.43 19.10
CA TYR A 105 -6.35 -0.15 17.75
C TYR A 105 -7.55 0.37 16.93
N GLY A 106 -8.49 1.10 17.53
CA GLY A 106 -9.75 1.55 16.91
C GLY A 106 -9.66 2.66 15.85
N THR A 107 -8.56 2.84 15.11
CA THR A 107 -8.26 4.10 14.38
C THR A 107 -8.06 4.00 12.86
N PHE A 108 -8.51 2.92 12.20
CA PHE A 108 -8.40 2.74 10.73
C PHE A 108 -9.37 3.62 9.92
N VAL A 109 -9.19 4.95 9.92
CA VAL A 109 -10.12 5.89 9.24
C VAL A 109 -9.52 6.49 7.98
N HIS A 110 -8.20 6.47 7.82
CA HIS A 110 -7.52 7.28 6.81
C HIS A 110 -6.85 6.47 5.70
N TYR A 111 -6.73 7.12 4.55
CA TYR A 111 -6.24 6.50 3.33
C TYR A 111 -5.40 7.46 2.50
N ILE A 112 -4.52 6.89 1.66
CA ILE A 112 -4.00 7.56 0.48
C ILE A 112 -4.70 6.96 -0.73
N LYS A 113 -5.41 7.78 -1.51
CA LYS A 113 -6.33 7.28 -2.53
C LYS A 113 -6.27 8.03 -3.85
N GLY A 114 -6.32 7.32 -4.97
CA GLY A 114 -6.41 7.97 -6.29
C GLY A 114 -5.17 8.80 -6.61
N ILE A 115 -4.01 8.40 -6.09
CA ILE A 115 -2.74 9.08 -6.29
C ILE A 115 -1.91 8.34 -7.33
N ARG A 116 -1.41 9.09 -8.31
CA ARG A 116 -0.32 8.65 -9.20
C ARG A 116 1.00 9.16 -8.65
N LEU A 117 1.86 8.26 -8.19
CA LEU A 117 3.15 8.55 -7.59
C LEU A 117 4.28 8.17 -8.55
N ILE A 118 5.20 9.10 -8.83
CA ILE A 118 6.26 8.93 -9.84
C ILE A 118 7.62 9.33 -9.26
N GLY A 119 8.64 8.50 -9.50
CA GLY A 119 10.01 8.72 -9.04
C GLY A 119 11.04 8.85 -10.18
N ASN A 120 12.31 8.73 -9.82
CA ASN A 120 13.49 8.84 -10.70
C ASN A 120 14.44 7.62 -10.65
N GLU A 121 13.92 6.45 -10.26
CA GLU A 121 14.61 5.17 -10.06
C GLU A 121 15.65 5.12 -8.91
N ASN A 122 15.94 6.26 -8.28
CA ASN A 122 16.93 6.37 -7.21
C ASN A 122 16.33 6.74 -5.85
N VAL A 123 15.07 7.15 -5.84
CA VAL A 123 14.26 7.48 -4.65
C VAL A 123 13.34 6.31 -4.30
N ASP A 124 12.95 6.20 -3.03
CA ASP A 124 11.91 5.28 -2.59
C ASP A 124 10.53 5.94 -2.71
N GLY A 125 9.49 5.14 -2.96
CA GLY A 125 8.12 5.62 -3.11
C GLY A 125 7.49 5.88 -1.75
N ILE A 126 6.77 4.87 -1.24
CA ILE A 126 6.10 4.93 0.06
C ILE A 126 6.85 4.03 1.05
N VAL A 127 7.24 4.58 2.19
CA VAL A 127 7.90 3.87 3.27
C VAL A 127 7.01 3.88 4.51
N PHE A 128 6.57 2.72 4.95
CA PHE A 128 5.88 2.53 6.23
C PHE A 128 6.93 2.26 7.31
N ASN A 129 7.06 3.17 8.27
CA ASN A 129 8.04 3.05 9.33
C ASN A 129 7.68 3.94 10.54
N SER A 130 7.47 3.33 11.70
CA SER A 130 7.49 4.04 12.99
C SER A 130 8.69 3.55 13.80
N VAL A 131 9.50 4.45 14.35
CA VAL A 131 10.71 4.09 15.11
C VAL A 131 10.47 4.04 16.62
N HIS A 132 9.35 4.54 17.11
CA HIS A 132 9.03 4.53 18.54
C HIS A 132 8.22 3.28 18.93
N HIS A 133 8.75 2.48 19.86
CA HIS A 133 8.13 1.22 20.35
C HIS A 133 6.69 1.33 20.86
N ASN A 134 6.27 2.52 21.30
CA ASN A 134 4.90 2.76 21.79
C ASN A 134 3.93 3.16 20.66
N ASN A 135 4.42 3.23 19.41
CA ASN A 135 3.72 3.71 18.23
C ASN A 135 3.62 2.60 17.20
N ILE A 136 2.79 1.61 17.52
CA ILE A 136 2.66 0.36 16.77
C ILE A 136 1.81 0.47 15.50
N LEU A 137 1.44 1.67 15.03
CA LEU A 137 0.35 1.86 14.06
C LEU A 137 0.77 2.52 12.74
N ALA A 138 2.00 2.30 12.25
CA ALA A 138 2.36 2.74 10.89
C ALA A 138 1.40 2.15 9.85
N ALA A 139 0.85 0.97 10.14
CA ALA A 139 -0.15 0.27 9.34
C ALA A 139 -1.60 0.77 9.46
N ALA A 140 -1.91 1.81 10.25
CA ALA A 140 -3.27 2.33 10.42
C ALA A 140 -3.79 3.15 9.21
N MET A 141 -3.25 2.89 8.01
CA MET A 141 -3.59 3.56 6.77
C MET A 141 -3.82 2.54 5.67
N THR A 142 -4.82 2.77 4.83
CA THR A 142 -5.05 1.98 3.61
C THR A 142 -4.54 2.75 2.41
N LEU A 143 -3.94 2.06 1.44
CA LEU A 143 -3.69 2.64 0.12
C LEU A 143 -4.71 2.10 -0.87
N GLU A 144 -5.33 2.97 -1.66
CA GLU A 144 -6.41 2.59 -2.57
C GLU A 144 -6.32 3.24 -3.96
N SER A 145 -6.56 2.48 -5.03
CA SER A 145 -6.71 3.03 -6.38
C SER A 145 -5.50 3.88 -6.81
N MET A 146 -4.29 3.36 -6.62
CA MET A 146 -3.03 4.09 -6.85
C MET A 146 -2.24 3.51 -8.02
N SER A 147 -1.37 4.34 -8.60
CA SER A 147 -0.30 3.88 -9.50
C SER A 147 1.04 4.39 -9.00
N ILE A 148 2.02 3.50 -8.88
CA ILE A 148 3.33 3.80 -8.29
C ILE A 148 4.42 3.29 -9.24
N SER A 149 5.26 4.19 -9.74
CA SER A 149 6.24 3.84 -10.77
C SER A 149 7.51 4.67 -10.76
N GLY A 150 8.60 4.09 -11.27
CA GLY A 150 9.89 4.76 -11.41
C GLY A 150 10.62 4.94 -10.09
N PHE A 151 10.52 3.99 -9.15
CA PHE A 151 11.20 4.04 -7.86
C PHE A 151 12.33 3.02 -7.74
N ARG A 152 13.25 3.27 -6.83
CA ARG A 152 14.21 2.26 -6.34
C ARG A 152 13.46 1.14 -5.61
N ARG A 153 12.56 1.52 -4.70
CA ARG A 153 11.61 0.64 -4.02
C ARG A 153 10.26 1.33 -4.02
N ALA A 154 9.25 0.75 -4.64
CA ALA A 154 7.96 1.43 -4.79
C ALA A 154 7.22 1.52 -3.45
N ILE A 155 7.11 0.40 -2.75
CA ILE A 155 6.59 0.33 -1.38
C ILE A 155 7.58 -0.41 -0.50
N THR A 156 7.91 0.17 0.64
CA THR A 156 8.76 -0.44 1.68
C THR A 156 7.98 -0.59 2.97
N PHE A 157 8.00 -1.80 3.53
CA PHE A 157 7.50 -2.08 4.87
C PHE A 157 8.67 -2.26 5.84
N ALA A 158 8.66 -1.50 6.94
CA ALA A 158 9.68 -1.52 7.97
C ALA A 158 9.03 -1.70 9.37
N ASN A 159 9.57 -1.05 10.40
CA ASN A 159 9.12 -1.22 11.78
C ASN A 159 7.63 -0.87 11.94
N HIS A 160 6.94 -1.64 12.80
CA HIS A 160 5.54 -1.43 13.16
C HIS A 160 4.58 -1.41 11.95
N SER A 161 4.92 -2.17 10.91
CA SER A 161 4.13 -2.34 9.69
C SER A 161 3.52 -3.75 9.66
N TYR A 162 2.28 -3.89 10.14
CA TYR A 162 1.54 -5.16 10.20
C TYR A 162 0.03 -4.96 10.04
N GLY A 163 -0.71 -5.96 9.59
CA GLY A 163 -2.17 -5.88 9.43
C GLY A 163 -2.63 -4.83 8.41
N PHE A 164 -1.77 -4.53 7.44
CA PHE A 164 -1.96 -3.45 6.48
C PHE A 164 -2.59 -3.94 5.17
N GLY A 165 -3.45 -3.11 4.56
CA GLY A 165 -4.18 -3.42 3.34
C GLY A 165 -3.82 -2.53 2.16
N LEU A 166 -3.48 -3.14 1.02
CA LEU A 166 -3.46 -2.49 -0.29
C LEU A 166 -4.68 -2.91 -1.10
N SER A 167 -5.32 -1.98 -1.80
CA SER A 167 -6.47 -2.28 -2.66
C SER A 167 -6.44 -1.55 -3.99
N HIS A 168 -6.59 -2.28 -5.10
CA HIS A 168 -6.64 -1.74 -6.47
C HIS A 168 -5.40 -0.89 -6.79
N ILE A 169 -4.19 -1.42 -6.59
CA ILE A 169 -2.93 -0.68 -6.79
C ILE A 169 -2.12 -1.27 -7.92
N GLN A 170 -1.51 -0.42 -8.73
CA GLN A 170 -0.62 -0.79 -9.83
C GLN A 170 0.81 -0.33 -9.52
N ILE A 171 1.73 -1.28 -9.32
CA ILE A 171 3.13 -1.07 -8.94
C ILE A 171 4.02 -1.54 -10.10
N PHE A 172 4.63 -0.61 -10.83
CA PHE A 172 5.32 -0.96 -12.06
C PHE A 172 6.51 -0.09 -12.46
N ASN A 173 7.40 -0.63 -13.30
CA ASN A 173 8.61 0.05 -13.77
C ASN A 173 9.49 0.56 -12.61
N ASN A 174 9.62 -0.21 -11.54
CA ASN A 174 10.51 0.07 -10.40
C ASN A 174 11.72 -0.88 -10.43
N LYS A 175 12.79 -0.55 -9.70
CA LYS A 175 13.85 -1.54 -9.43
C LYS A 175 13.29 -2.67 -8.55
N VAL A 176 12.63 -2.31 -7.46
CA VAL A 176 11.86 -3.24 -6.62
C VAL A 176 10.43 -2.72 -6.48
N GLY A 177 9.44 -3.58 -6.72
CA GLY A 177 8.03 -3.25 -6.52
C GLY A 177 7.70 -3.13 -5.03
N ILE A 178 7.67 -4.27 -4.33
CA ILE A 178 7.43 -4.35 -2.88
C ILE A 178 8.70 -4.84 -2.20
N TYR A 179 9.12 -4.15 -1.14
CA TYR A 179 10.30 -4.47 -0.34
C TYR A 179 9.95 -4.54 1.14
N THR A 180 10.50 -5.53 1.86
CA THR A 180 10.37 -5.63 3.33
C THR A 180 11.76 -5.53 3.96
N VAL A 181 11.86 -4.76 5.04
CA VAL A 181 13.15 -4.51 5.70
C VAL A 181 13.53 -5.69 6.59
N ASN A 182 14.74 -6.23 6.40
CA ASN A 182 15.31 -7.24 7.30
C ASN A 182 15.47 -6.69 8.73
N GLY A 183 15.04 -7.48 9.72
CA GLY A 183 15.14 -7.13 11.13
C GLY A 183 14.19 -6.01 11.55
N ALA A 184 13.12 -5.76 10.79
CA ALA A 184 12.07 -4.85 11.18
C ALA A 184 11.45 -5.27 12.52
N GLU A 185 11.22 -4.31 13.39
CA GLU A 185 10.64 -4.54 14.70
C GLU A 185 9.12 -4.60 14.63
N ASP A 186 8.54 -5.64 15.26
CA ASP A 186 7.09 -5.79 15.46
C ASP A 186 6.30 -5.50 14.18
N ALA A 187 6.61 -6.25 13.12
CA ALA A 187 6.14 -6.02 11.77
C ALA A 187 5.92 -7.35 11.03
N GLY A 188 5.18 -7.28 9.94
CA GLY A 188 5.02 -8.39 9.00
C GLY A 188 3.90 -9.38 9.30
N GLU A 189 3.11 -9.17 10.35
CA GLU A 189 1.88 -9.96 10.54
C GLU A 189 0.87 -9.62 9.45
N ARG A 190 0.51 -10.62 8.64
CA ARG A 190 -0.62 -10.65 7.72
C ARG A 190 -0.89 -9.38 6.89
N MET A 191 0.00 -9.09 5.93
CA MET A 191 -0.17 -8.02 4.96
C MET A 191 -1.15 -8.45 3.86
N THR A 192 -2.21 -7.68 3.59
CA THR A 192 -3.26 -8.08 2.63
C THR A 192 -3.24 -7.22 1.36
N PHE A 193 -3.27 -7.88 0.20
CA PHE A 193 -3.19 -7.27 -1.12
C PHE A 193 -4.41 -7.69 -1.96
N VAL A 194 -5.33 -6.75 -2.22
CA VAL A 194 -6.57 -7.01 -2.96
C VAL A 194 -6.53 -6.30 -4.31
N ASP A 195 -6.61 -7.04 -5.42
CA ASP A 195 -6.53 -6.50 -6.78
C ASP A 195 -5.27 -5.63 -6.99
N VAL A 196 -4.12 -6.17 -6.55
CA VAL A 196 -2.83 -5.48 -6.64
C VAL A 196 -1.99 -6.06 -7.77
N GLY A 197 -1.56 -5.17 -8.66
CA GLY A 197 -0.64 -5.45 -9.74
C GLY A 197 0.79 -5.08 -9.38
N VAL A 198 1.71 -6.02 -9.53
CA VAL A 198 3.15 -5.80 -9.44
C VAL A 198 3.78 -6.26 -10.74
N PHE A 199 4.11 -5.35 -11.65
CA PHE A 199 4.50 -5.74 -13.01
C PHE A 199 5.59 -4.87 -13.63
N ASN A 200 6.33 -5.41 -14.60
CA ASN A 200 7.44 -4.71 -15.27
C ASN A 200 8.50 -4.13 -14.31
N ASN A 201 8.68 -4.70 -13.12
CA ASN A 201 9.76 -4.31 -12.21
C ASN A 201 11.01 -5.16 -12.47
N GLN A 202 12.19 -4.67 -12.09
CA GLN A 202 13.40 -5.52 -12.14
C GLN A 202 13.27 -6.70 -11.15
N LEU A 203 12.70 -6.44 -9.98
CA LEU A 203 12.25 -7.44 -9.01
C LEU A 203 10.85 -7.06 -8.53
N GLY A 204 9.88 -7.97 -8.66
CA GLY A 204 8.50 -7.71 -8.24
C GLY A 204 8.40 -7.54 -6.72
N ILE A 205 8.72 -8.60 -5.98
CA ILE A 205 8.66 -8.64 -4.51
C ILE A 205 10.01 -9.11 -3.96
N ASP A 206 10.51 -8.39 -2.97
CA ASP A 206 11.73 -8.72 -2.23
C ASP A 206 11.44 -8.72 -0.73
N ASP A 207 11.12 -9.91 -0.22
CA ASP A 207 10.81 -10.12 1.19
C ASP A 207 12.09 -10.46 1.98
N GLU A 208 12.86 -9.44 2.38
CA GLU A 208 14.03 -9.63 3.25
C GLU A 208 13.68 -9.66 4.74
N GLY A 209 12.49 -9.18 5.11
CA GLY A 209 11.98 -9.09 6.47
C GLY A 209 11.20 -10.31 6.95
N GLY A 210 10.78 -11.21 6.06
CA GLY A 210 9.95 -12.36 6.41
C GLY A 210 8.52 -11.94 6.76
N PHE A 211 7.91 -11.09 5.94
CA PHE A 211 6.55 -10.59 6.15
C PHE A 211 5.54 -11.55 5.52
N GLU A 212 4.49 -11.86 6.27
CA GLU A 212 3.39 -12.69 5.81
C GLU A 212 2.50 -11.90 4.84
N MET A 213 2.12 -12.51 3.72
CA MET A 213 1.38 -11.82 2.66
C MET A 213 0.19 -12.64 2.13
N ASP A 214 -1.00 -12.05 2.17
CA ASP A 214 -2.23 -12.61 1.61
C ASP A 214 -2.59 -11.83 0.33
N TRP A 215 -2.68 -12.52 -0.80
CA TRP A 215 -3.05 -11.92 -2.10
C TRP A 215 -4.40 -12.43 -2.57
N LEU A 216 -5.28 -11.50 -2.94
CA LEU A 216 -6.61 -11.77 -3.47
C LEU A 216 -6.77 -11.09 -4.84
N GLY A 217 -6.78 -11.89 -5.91
CA GLY A 217 -6.83 -11.39 -7.28
C GLY A 217 -5.57 -10.60 -7.68
N GLY A 218 -4.40 -10.97 -7.17
CA GLY A 218 -3.14 -10.30 -7.48
C GLY A 218 -2.62 -10.61 -8.88
N HIS A 219 -1.76 -9.76 -9.43
CA HIS A 219 -1.05 -10.08 -10.67
C HIS A 219 0.43 -9.69 -10.61
N TRP A 220 1.33 -10.65 -10.83
CA TRP A 220 2.79 -10.48 -10.74
C TRP A 220 3.47 -10.64 -12.10
N ASP A 221 3.16 -9.74 -13.03
CA ASP A 221 3.42 -9.97 -14.45
C ASP A 221 4.69 -9.28 -14.97
N TYR A 222 5.42 -9.92 -15.88
CA TYR A 222 6.54 -9.34 -16.63
C TYR A 222 7.66 -8.70 -15.78
N ASN A 223 7.77 -9.09 -14.51
CA ASN A 223 8.94 -8.71 -13.72
C ASN A 223 10.16 -9.53 -14.18
N SER A 224 11.35 -8.95 -14.19
CA SER A 224 12.56 -9.71 -14.58
C SER A 224 12.83 -10.88 -13.63
N LYS A 225 12.51 -10.70 -12.34
CA LYS A 225 12.29 -11.76 -11.35
C LYS A 225 10.99 -11.47 -10.60
N THR A 226 10.12 -12.46 -10.49
CA THR A 226 8.78 -12.26 -9.91
C THR A 226 8.86 -11.99 -8.42
N ALA A 227 9.47 -12.90 -7.66
CA ALA A 227 9.54 -12.73 -6.21
C ALA A 227 10.73 -13.44 -5.56
N ILE A 228 11.13 -12.90 -4.42
CA ILE A 228 11.96 -13.53 -3.41
C ILE A 228 11.15 -13.50 -2.12
N LEU A 229 10.81 -14.66 -1.58
CA LEU A 229 9.89 -14.81 -0.45
C LEU A 229 10.59 -15.47 0.72
N SER A 230 10.37 -14.96 1.92
CA SER A 230 11.02 -15.43 3.15
C SER A 230 10.05 -15.86 4.25
N ALA A 231 8.74 -15.67 4.06
CA ALA A 231 7.70 -16.07 5.01
C ALA A 231 6.48 -16.70 4.32
N LEU A 232 5.34 -16.76 5.03
CA LEU A 232 4.08 -17.28 4.53
C LEU A 232 3.51 -16.34 3.46
N VAL A 233 3.18 -16.90 2.30
CA VAL A 233 2.46 -16.21 1.23
C VAL A 233 1.30 -17.05 0.77
N GLU A 234 0.09 -16.53 0.94
CA GLU A 234 -1.11 -17.04 0.30
C GLU A 234 -1.34 -16.24 -0.98
N PHE A 235 -1.38 -16.93 -2.13
CA PHE A 235 -1.50 -16.29 -3.43
C PHE A 235 -2.72 -16.77 -4.20
N ASP A 236 -3.65 -15.84 -4.45
CA ASP A 236 -4.71 -15.95 -5.44
C ASP A 236 -4.47 -14.94 -6.55
N GLY A 237 -4.15 -15.40 -7.76
CA GLY A 237 -3.84 -14.46 -8.84
C GLY A 237 -3.18 -15.03 -10.08
N HIS A 238 -2.57 -14.14 -10.85
CA HIS A 238 -1.91 -14.41 -12.11
C HIS A 238 -0.42 -14.06 -12.04
N ILE A 239 0.43 -14.91 -12.62
CA ILE A 239 1.85 -14.62 -12.80
C ILE A 239 2.17 -14.83 -14.27
N GLU A 240 2.49 -13.77 -14.99
CA GLU A 240 3.02 -13.86 -16.33
C GLU A 240 4.52 -13.56 -16.37
N THR A 241 5.27 -14.34 -17.13
CA THR A 241 6.70 -14.10 -17.34
C THR A 241 7.09 -14.32 -18.79
N GLY A 242 8.22 -13.74 -19.19
CA GLY A 242 8.87 -14.12 -20.44
C GLY A 242 9.66 -15.44 -20.29
N PRO A 243 10.12 -16.03 -21.40
CA PRO A 243 11.06 -17.15 -21.34
C PRO A 243 12.31 -16.78 -20.52
N SER A 244 12.66 -17.60 -19.53
CA SER A 244 13.80 -17.36 -18.63
C SER A 244 14.51 -18.68 -18.27
N ASP A 245 15.82 -18.60 -18.01
CA ASP A 245 16.61 -19.69 -17.44
C ASP A 245 16.76 -19.57 -15.91
N GLN A 246 16.23 -18.50 -15.32
CA GLN A 246 16.24 -18.23 -13.88
C GLN A 246 14.93 -18.70 -13.22
N PRO A 247 14.95 -18.97 -11.91
CA PRO A 247 13.72 -19.25 -11.18
C PRO A 247 12.79 -18.04 -11.21
N VAL A 248 11.49 -18.30 -11.33
CA VAL A 248 10.44 -17.28 -11.28
C VAL A 248 10.33 -16.73 -9.87
N ILE A 249 10.33 -17.63 -8.88
CA ILE A 249 10.25 -17.32 -7.45
C ILE A 249 11.41 -18.00 -6.73
N GLU A 250 12.00 -17.32 -5.76
CA GLU A 250 12.97 -17.89 -4.82
C GLU A 250 12.38 -17.93 -3.41
N LEU A 251 12.50 -19.08 -2.74
CA LEU A 251 12.09 -19.27 -1.35
C LEU A 251 13.32 -19.33 -0.43
N ARG A 252 13.28 -18.52 0.63
CA ARG A 252 14.32 -18.42 1.65
C ARG A 252 13.81 -18.83 3.03
N ALA A 253 14.74 -19.20 3.89
CA ALA A 253 14.47 -19.34 5.32
C ALA A 253 15.41 -18.39 6.05
N LEU A 254 14.85 -17.39 6.72
CA LEU A 254 15.62 -16.44 7.51
C LEU A 254 15.98 -17.06 8.87
N PRO A 255 17.15 -16.71 9.44
CA PRO A 255 17.52 -17.18 10.77
C PRO A 255 16.46 -16.85 11.82
N ASN A 256 16.08 -17.84 12.62
CA ASN A 256 15.08 -17.72 13.70
C ASN A 256 13.65 -17.33 13.26
N MET A 257 13.34 -17.43 11.96
CA MET A 257 12.00 -17.22 11.42
C MET A 257 11.44 -18.52 10.87
N VAL A 258 10.12 -18.54 10.68
CA VAL A 258 9.45 -19.60 9.92
C VAL A 258 9.99 -19.55 8.48
N ALA A 259 10.32 -20.70 7.92
CA ALA A 259 10.75 -20.80 6.53
C ALA A 259 9.66 -20.36 5.55
N ALA A 260 10.03 -19.90 4.35
CA ALA A 260 9.05 -19.45 3.37
C ALA A 260 8.07 -20.57 2.99
N GLN A 261 6.80 -20.21 2.92
CA GLN A 261 5.73 -21.11 2.51
C GLN A 261 4.85 -20.40 1.48
N LEU A 262 4.80 -20.93 0.25
CA LEU A 262 3.96 -20.38 -0.80
C LEU A 262 2.76 -21.29 -1.03
N PHE A 263 1.56 -20.78 -0.75
CA PHE A 263 0.30 -21.46 -0.97
C PHE A 263 -0.46 -20.78 -2.11
N MET A 264 -0.53 -21.45 -3.26
CA MET A 264 -1.28 -20.92 -4.40
C MET A 264 -2.69 -21.54 -4.45
N THR A 265 -3.70 -20.71 -4.68
CA THR A 265 -5.09 -21.17 -4.81
C THR A 265 -5.28 -21.97 -6.11
N PRO A 266 -6.27 -22.89 -6.19
CA PRO A 266 -6.59 -23.60 -7.43
C PRO A 266 -6.97 -22.71 -8.62
N GLY A 267 -7.42 -21.48 -8.36
CA GLY A 267 -7.74 -20.48 -9.39
C GLY A 267 -6.51 -19.76 -9.94
N SER A 268 -5.36 -19.88 -9.27
CA SER A 268 -4.14 -19.20 -9.68
C SER A 268 -3.59 -19.73 -10.99
N PHE A 269 -2.86 -18.87 -11.71
CA PHE A 269 -2.33 -19.17 -13.03
C PHE A 269 -0.89 -18.69 -13.19
N VAL A 270 -0.04 -19.49 -13.82
CA VAL A 270 1.30 -19.08 -14.24
C VAL A 270 1.44 -19.25 -15.74
N MET A 271 1.75 -18.15 -16.42
CA MET A 271 1.93 -18.07 -17.85
C MET A 271 3.37 -17.76 -18.21
N VAL A 272 3.89 -18.49 -19.20
CA VAL A 272 5.10 -18.10 -19.93
C VAL A 272 4.68 -17.56 -21.29
N ASN A 273 4.92 -16.28 -21.53
CA ASN A 273 4.58 -15.61 -22.77
C ASN A 273 5.48 -16.08 -23.94
N GLY A 274 5.07 -15.78 -25.17
CA GLY A 274 5.68 -16.25 -26.41
C GLY A 274 5.06 -17.54 -26.96
N TYR A 275 3.99 -18.04 -26.33
CA TYR A 275 3.26 -19.23 -26.77
C TYR A 275 2.59 -18.98 -28.14
N ASN A 276 3.14 -19.58 -29.19
CA ASN A 276 2.54 -19.59 -30.55
C ASN A 276 2.05 -21.01 -30.90
N GLY A 277 1.34 -21.65 -29.98
CA GLY A 277 0.90 -23.06 -30.07
C GLY A 277 1.91 -24.09 -29.56
N LYS A 278 3.01 -23.66 -28.93
CA LYS A 278 4.03 -24.53 -28.32
C LYS A 278 4.56 -23.93 -27.03
N PRO A 279 4.76 -24.73 -25.97
CA PRO A 279 5.46 -24.28 -24.76
C PRO A 279 6.85 -23.71 -25.08
N THR A 280 7.25 -22.64 -24.39
CA THR A 280 8.44 -21.84 -24.71
C THR A 280 9.57 -21.98 -23.69
N ALA A 281 9.27 -22.01 -22.39
CA ALA A 281 10.25 -22.21 -21.33
C ALA A 281 9.61 -22.86 -20.11
N ASP A 282 10.43 -23.26 -19.14
CA ASP A 282 9.95 -23.69 -17.83
C ASP A 282 9.64 -22.49 -16.93
N ALA A 283 8.75 -22.70 -15.97
CA ALA A 283 8.51 -21.78 -14.86
C ALA A 283 8.65 -22.60 -13.56
N TRP A 284 9.66 -22.28 -12.76
CA TRP A 284 10.04 -23.08 -11.60
C TRP A 284 10.43 -22.19 -10.42
N ILE A 285 10.36 -22.78 -9.23
CA ILE A 285 10.65 -22.14 -7.95
C ILE A 285 11.99 -22.66 -7.44
N SER A 286 12.89 -21.79 -7.03
CA SER A 286 14.09 -22.21 -6.27
C SER A 286 13.80 -22.23 -4.78
N SER A 287 14.35 -23.21 -4.08
CA SER A 287 14.31 -23.30 -2.62
C SER A 287 15.72 -23.44 -2.06
N HIS A 288 16.02 -22.72 -0.97
CA HIS A 288 17.31 -22.77 -0.29
C HIS A 288 17.26 -23.49 1.07
N SER A 289 16.11 -24.03 1.47
CA SER A 289 15.92 -24.69 2.78
C SER A 289 14.98 -25.90 2.69
N GLU A 290 15.28 -26.95 3.47
CA GLU A 290 14.43 -28.16 3.57
C GLU A 290 13.08 -27.91 4.25
N TYR A 291 12.97 -26.77 4.93
CA TYR A 291 11.76 -26.33 5.63
C TYR A 291 10.85 -25.45 4.77
N ASN A 292 11.30 -25.02 3.60
CA ASN A 292 10.46 -24.29 2.65
C ASN A 292 9.37 -25.21 2.09
N ILE A 293 8.18 -24.66 1.87
CA ILE A 293 7.02 -25.39 1.38
C ILE A 293 6.39 -24.65 0.20
N VAL A 294 6.02 -25.40 -0.82
CA VAL A 294 5.11 -24.93 -1.88
C VAL A 294 3.89 -25.83 -1.90
N GLN A 295 2.69 -25.26 -1.72
CA GLN A 295 1.46 -25.92 -2.09
C GLN A 295 1.08 -25.55 -3.50
N PHE A 296 0.94 -26.58 -4.33
CA PHE A 296 0.67 -26.43 -5.74
C PHE A 296 -0.67 -27.08 -6.08
N PRO A 297 -1.67 -26.25 -6.38
CA PRO A 297 -2.22 -26.26 -7.73
C PRO A 297 -2.30 -24.86 -8.35
N PHE A 298 -1.64 -24.66 -9.49
CA PHE A 298 -2.03 -23.60 -10.42
C PHE A 298 -2.10 -24.14 -11.83
N ASN A 299 -2.90 -23.48 -12.66
CA ASN A 299 -2.96 -23.75 -14.07
C ASN A 299 -1.72 -23.16 -14.74
N THR A 300 -1.07 -23.92 -15.63
CA THR A 300 0.08 -23.45 -16.39
C THR A 300 -0.28 -23.23 -17.84
N TRP A 301 0.36 -22.23 -18.47
CA TRP A 301 0.28 -22.02 -19.91
C TRP A 301 1.63 -21.61 -20.47
N GLY A 302 2.00 -22.17 -21.61
CA GLY A 302 3.32 -21.92 -22.22
C GLY A 302 4.50 -22.57 -21.50
N VAL A 303 4.27 -23.27 -20.38
CA VAL A 303 5.31 -23.94 -19.59
C VAL A 303 5.72 -25.28 -20.20
N THR A 304 7.02 -25.52 -20.38
CA THR A 304 7.52 -26.77 -21.00
C THR A 304 7.45 -28.00 -20.09
N GLY A 305 7.52 -27.82 -18.77
CA GLY A 305 7.47 -28.89 -17.77
C GLY A 305 8.72 -29.80 -17.74
N LYS A 306 9.86 -29.35 -18.29
CA LYS A 306 11.12 -30.10 -18.25
C LYS A 306 11.80 -30.00 -16.89
N MET A 307 11.67 -28.85 -16.24
CA MET A 307 12.03 -28.67 -14.85
C MET A 307 10.81 -28.92 -13.96
N GLY A 308 11.04 -29.59 -12.82
CA GLY A 308 10.00 -29.75 -11.81
C GLY A 308 9.54 -28.40 -11.26
N VAL A 309 8.34 -28.37 -10.67
CA VAL A 309 7.73 -27.20 -10.01
C VAL A 309 8.73 -26.43 -9.13
N MET A 310 9.57 -27.16 -8.40
CA MET A 310 10.58 -26.60 -7.53
C MET A 310 11.91 -27.35 -7.66
N GLN A 311 13.01 -26.60 -7.58
CA GLN A 311 14.35 -27.13 -7.39
C GLN A 311 14.93 -26.68 -6.05
N GLY A 312 15.60 -27.58 -5.35
CA GLY A 312 16.17 -27.32 -4.03
C GLY A 312 15.63 -28.29 -2.97
N PRO A 313 16.02 -28.12 -1.70
CA PRO A 313 15.75 -29.08 -0.64
C PRO A 313 14.32 -29.00 -0.06
N GLY A 314 13.54 -27.97 -0.42
CA GLY A 314 12.18 -27.78 0.09
C GLY A 314 11.19 -28.88 -0.32
N LYS A 315 9.96 -28.76 0.17
CA LYS A 315 8.88 -29.73 -0.11
C LYS A 315 7.80 -29.14 -1.01
N VAL A 316 7.40 -29.91 -2.02
CA VAL A 316 6.16 -29.66 -2.78
C VAL A 316 5.05 -30.51 -2.17
N ILE A 317 3.98 -29.88 -1.73
CA ILE A 317 2.77 -30.57 -1.29
C ILE A 317 1.70 -30.42 -2.36
N GLY A 318 1.06 -31.54 -2.69
CA GLY A 318 -0.03 -31.55 -3.67
C GLY A 318 -1.27 -30.82 -3.15
N SER A 319 -2.10 -30.35 -4.06
CA SER A 319 -3.44 -29.82 -3.77
C SER A 319 -4.23 -30.74 -2.84
N ALA A 320 -4.95 -30.17 -1.87
CA ALA A 320 -6.00 -30.89 -1.12
C ALA A 320 -7.13 -31.40 -2.03
N ILE A 321 -7.17 -30.95 -3.29
CA ILE A 321 -8.16 -31.28 -4.32
C ILE A 321 -7.44 -31.94 -5.50
N GLY A 322 -7.35 -33.27 -5.52
CA GLY A 322 -7.12 -34.13 -6.70
C GLY A 322 -5.85 -33.93 -7.55
N THR A 323 -5.33 -35.01 -8.12
CA THR A 323 -4.19 -34.99 -9.06
C THR A 323 -4.51 -34.15 -10.31
N PHE A 324 -3.70 -33.12 -10.60
CA PHE A 324 -3.75 -32.36 -11.85
C PHE A 324 -3.38 -33.25 -13.04
N ILE A 325 -4.21 -33.24 -14.08
CA ILE A 325 -3.97 -33.91 -15.36
C ILE A 325 -3.75 -32.81 -16.40
N PRO A 326 -2.53 -32.60 -16.94
CA PRO A 326 -2.28 -31.58 -17.94
C PRO A 326 -3.01 -31.88 -19.25
N HIS A 327 -3.58 -30.83 -19.88
CA HIS A 327 -4.11 -30.83 -21.25
C HIS A 327 -3.17 -30.07 -22.18
#